data_AF-A0A149V290-F1
#
_entry.id   AF-A0A149V290-F1
#
_cell.length_a   1.000
_cell.length_b   1.000
_cell.length_c   1.000
_cell.angle_alpha   90.00
_cell.angle_beta   90.00
_cell.angle_gamma   90.00
#
_symmetry.space_group_name_H-M   'P 1'
#
loop_
_entity.id
_entity.type
_entity.pdbx_description
1 polymer ?
#
loop_
_entity_poly.entity_id
_entity_poly.type
_entity_poly.pdbx_seq_one_letter_code
_entity_poly.pdbx_strand_id
1 'polypeptide(L)' 'MNKNLIEEAISKLANAMRIYSEAHWKYAHLFKIDPEEAINNIDRLFEMKLEAFHTLYDVSASDRK' A
#
# COMPACT_ATOMS: atom_id res chain seq x y z
N MET A 1 -16.70 18.17 -5.27
CA MET A 1 -16.26 17.55 -4.02
C MET A 1 -17.07 16.29 -3.70
N ASN A 2 -16.66 15.14 -4.24
CA ASN A 2 -17.19 13.86 -3.77
C ASN A 2 -16.32 13.40 -2.58
N LYS A 3 -16.48 14.09 -1.43
CA LYS A 3 -15.66 13.90 -0.21
C LYS A 3 -15.48 12.44 0.16
N ASN A 4 -16.54 11.65 -0.01
CA ASN A 4 -16.56 10.22 0.26
C ASN A 4 -15.52 9.43 -0.55
N LEU A 5 -15.30 9.76 -1.84
CA LEU A 5 -14.32 9.05 -2.67
C LEU A 5 -12.87 9.32 -2.25
N ILE A 6 -12.58 10.55 -1.81
CA ILE A 6 -11.24 10.91 -1.33
C ILE A 6 -10.97 10.22 0.01
N GLU A 7 -11.95 10.22 0.92
CA GLU A 7 -11.85 9.53 2.22
C GLU A 7 -11.67 8.02 2.06
N GLU A 8 -12.37 7.40 1.11
CA GLU A 8 -12.19 5.99 0.76
C GLU A 8 -10.78 5.71 0.20
N ALA A 9 -10.27 6.56 -0.71
CA ALA A 9 -8.94 6.41 -1.26
C ALA A 9 -7.83 6.58 -0.22
N ILE A 10 -7.98 7.55 0.70
CA ILE A 10 -7.09 7.73 1.85
C ILE A 10 -7.10 6.48 2.73
N SER A 11 -8.29 5.93 3.02
CA SER A 11 -8.44 4.73 3.84
C SER A 11 -7.77 3.51 3.20
N LYS A 12 -7.89 3.35 1.88
CA LYS A 12 -7.20 2.29 1.11
C LYS A 12 -5.68 2.42 1.20
N LEU A 13 -5.15 3.62 0.99
CA LEU A 13 -3.71 3.89 1.10
C LEU A 13 -3.19 3.63 2.52
N ALA A 14 -3.90 4.11 3.54
CA ALA A 14 -3.54 3.89 4.94
C ALA A 14 -3.49 2.39 5.27
N ASN A 15 -4.47 1.61 4.79
CA ASN A 15 -4.46 0.17 4.97
C ASN A 15 -3.29 -0.51 4.25
N ALA A 16 -2.97 -0.11 3.01
CA ALA A 16 -1.84 -0.65 2.28
C ALA A 16 -0.50 -0.37 2.97
N MET A 17 -0.33 0.85 3.51
CA MET A 17 0.84 1.24 4.30
C MET A 17 0.97 0.41 5.58
N ARG A 18 -0.15 0.15 6.28
CA ARG A 18 -0.17 -0.69 7.48
C ARG A 18 0.28 -2.12 7.17
N ILE A 19 -0.31 -2.76 6.15
CA ILE A 19 0.01 -4.15 5.79
C ILE A 19 1.48 -4.28 5.39
N TYR A 20 2.01 -3.35 4.59
CA TYR A 20 3.43 -3.34 4.27
C TYR A 20 4.31 -3.24 5.52
N SER A 21 3.96 -2.37 6.46
CA SER A 21 4.74 -2.18 7.70
C SER A 21 4.73 -3.45 8.56
N GLU A 22 3.58 -4.11 8.67
CA GLU A 22 3.45 -5.40 9.37
C GLU A 22 4.29 -6.50 8.71
N ALA A 23 4.33 -6.56 7.39
CA ALA A 23 5.19 -7.50 6.66
C ALA A 23 6.68 -7.16 6.82
N HIS A 24 7.03 -5.88 6.79
CA HIS A 24 8.40 -5.42 7.02
C HIS A 24 8.91 -5.80 8.41
N TRP A 25 8.07 -5.71 9.45
CA TRP A 25 8.41 -6.19 10.80
C TRP A 25 8.67 -7.70 10.85
N LYS A 26 7.98 -8.50 10.02
CA LYS A 26 8.15 -9.96 9.95
C LYS A 26 9.31 -10.38 9.03
N TYR A 27 9.77 -9.48 8.16
CA TYR A 27 10.74 -9.78 7.09
C TYR A 27 12.00 -10.47 7.61
N ALA A 28 12.66 -9.91 8.63
CA ALA A 28 13.94 -10.45 9.11
C ALA A 28 13.83 -11.87 9.67
N HIS A 29 12.65 -12.26 10.18
CA HIS A 29 12.41 -13.64 10.62
C HIS A 29 12.16 -14.54 9.43
N LEU A 30 11.26 -14.14 8.52
CA LEU A 30 10.91 -14.93 7.34
C LEU A 30 12.13 -15.16 6.44
N PHE A 31 12.96 -14.13 6.23
CA PHE A 31 14.17 -14.20 5.41
C PHE A 31 15.18 -15.25 5.89
N LYS A 32 15.23 -15.56 7.20
CA LYS A 32 16.11 -16.62 7.72
C LYS A 32 15.63 -18.03 7.39
N ILE A 33 14.35 -18.18 7.10
CA ILE A 33 13.68 -19.46 6.82
C ILE A 33 13.53 -19.62 5.30
N ASP A 34 13.02 -18.59 4.65
CA ASP A 34 12.71 -18.52 3.23
C ASP A 34 12.99 -17.10 2.69
N PRO A 35 14.18 -16.86 2.12
CA PRO A 35 14.56 -15.57 1.54
C PRO A 35 13.69 -15.14 0.36
N GLU A 36 13.30 -16.09 -0.50
CA GLU A 36 12.57 -15.79 -1.73
C GLU A 36 11.16 -15.30 -1.40
N GLU A 37 10.46 -16.02 -0.52
CA GLU A 37 9.12 -15.62 -0.06
C GLU A 37 9.18 -14.31 0.74
N ALA A 38 10.23 -14.07 1.52
CA ALA A 38 10.39 -12.82 2.24
C ALA A 38 10.53 -11.60 1.30
N ILE A 39 11.33 -11.73 0.25
CA ILE A 39 11.52 -10.68 -0.76
C ILE A 39 10.23 -10.48 -1.56
N ASN A 40 9.64 -11.57 -2.08
CA ASN A 40 8.41 -11.53 -2.87
C ASN A 40 7.27 -10.85 -2.12
N ASN A 41 7.17 -11.08 -0.80
CA ASN A 41 6.16 -10.42 0.04
C ASN A 41 6.38 -8.92 0.15
N ILE A 42 7.62 -8.46 0.31
CA ILE A 42 7.93 -7.02 0.38
C ILE A 42 7.65 -6.35 -0.96
N ASP A 43 8.06 -6.97 -2.07
CA ASP A 43 7.85 -6.43 -3.42
C ASP A 43 6.36 -6.30 -3.74
N ARG A 44 5.56 -7.36 -3.52
CA ARG A 44 4.11 -7.32 -3.76
C ARG A 44 3.40 -6.26 -2.93
N LEU A 45 3.80 -6.11 -1.66
CA LEU A 45 3.21 -5.10 -0.78
C LEU A 45 3.71 -3.68 -1.09
N PHE A 46 4.88 -3.54 -1.70
CA PHE A 46 5.34 -2.28 -2.24
C PHE A 46 4.46 -1.83 -3.41
N GLU A 47 4.21 -2.72 -4.38
CA GLU A 47 3.31 -2.47 -5.50
C GLU A 47 1.89 -2.10 -5.04
N MET A 48 1.35 -2.81 -4.03
CA MET A 48 0.03 -2.51 -3.48
C MET A 48 -0.06 -1.09 -2.88
N LYS A 49 1.01 -0.59 -2.24
CA LYS A 49 1.05 0.81 -1.76
C LYS A 49 1.10 1.80 -2.92
N LEU A 50 1.88 1.51 -3.97
CA LEU A 50 1.98 2.38 -5.15
C LEU A 50 0.65 2.48 -5.88
N GLU A 51 -0.05 1.36 -6.06
CA GLU A 51 -1.38 1.32 -6.67
C GLU A 51 -2.40 2.15 -5.87
N ALA A 52 -2.41 2.01 -4.54
CA ALA A 52 -3.28 2.80 -3.67
C ALA A 52 -2.93 4.31 -3.71
N PHE A 53 -1.64 4.64 -3.83
CA PHE A 53 -1.18 6.02 -3.97
C PHE A 53 -1.63 6.63 -5.30
N HIS A 54 -1.47 5.90 -6.41
CA HIS A 54 -1.96 6.33 -7.72
C HIS A 54 -3.47 6.54 -7.72
N THR A 55 -4.22 5.62 -7.10
CA THR A 55 -5.68 5.78 -6.93
C THR A 55 -6.03 7.07 -6.20
N LEU A 56 -5.34 7.38 -5.09
CA LEU A 56 -5.55 8.63 -4.35
C LEU A 56 -5.20 9.86 -5.22
N TYR A 57 -4.10 9.78 -5.96
CA TYR A 57 -3.70 10.86 -6.87
C TYR A 57 -4.78 11.12 -7.93
N ASP A 58 -5.27 10.09 -8.61
CA ASP A 58 -6.25 10.20 -9.68
C ASP A 58 -7.58 10.81 -9.22
N VAL A 59 -8.09 10.37 -8.06
CA VAL A 59 -9.33 10.96 -7.51
C VAL A 59 -9.11 12.38 -7.03
N SER A 60 -7.93 12.70 -6.47
CA SER A 60 -7.61 14.06 -6.02
C SER A 60 -7.36 15.04 -7.17
N ALA A 61 -6.79 14.55 -8.28
CA ALA A 61 -6.56 15.34 -9.48
C ALA A 61 -7.87 15.61 -10.23
N SER A 62 -8.79 14.65 -10.21
CA SER A 62 -10.14 14.79 -10.78
C SER A 62 -10.99 15.81 -10.03
N ASP A 63 -10.79 16.01 -8.72
CA ASP A 63 -11.48 17.05 -7.93
C ASP A 63 -10.94 18.47 -8.19
N ARG A 64 -9.77 18.61 -8.83
CA ARG A 64 -9.17 19.92 -9.20
C ARG A 64 -9.61 20.44 -10.59
N LYS A 65 -10.36 19.65 -11.37
CA LYS A 65 -10.93 20.04 -12.66
C LYS A 65 -12.39 20.43 -12.51
#